data_AF-A0A6J4K1X9-F1
#
_entry.id   AF-A0A6J4K1X9-F1
#
_cell.length_a   1.000
_cell.length_b   1.000
_cell.length_c   1.000
_cell.angle_alpha   90.00
_cell.angle_beta   90.00
_cell.angle_gamma   90.00
#
_symmetry.space_group_name_H-M   'P 1'
#
loop_
_entity.id
_entity.type
_entity.pdbx_description
1 polymer ?
#
loop_
_entity_poly.entity_id
_entity_poly.type
_entity_poly.pdbx_seq_one_letter_code
_entity_poly.pdbx_strand_id
1 'polypeptide(L)'
;VKQAISNVDIIATIVDATGAPQTGSLDGESLLPLARGDQGAEAAWKDEAFCEYLAHGVARPMAMLRRGRYKLNYSLDDPVELYDLEADPAELHDLSADSEHAPIREQLRAALLVHWNPVTLEQEVRQSQRERLLIRAALTGQSTEADRRSWYASGSSVPTTASAAH
;
A
#
# COMPACT_ATOMS: atom_id res chain seq x y z
N VAL A 1 -9.91 -5.55 15.23
CA VAL A 1 -8.44 -5.77 15.45
C VAL A 1 -7.98 -4.72 16.44
N LYS A 2 -7.22 -5.05 17.50
CA LYS A 2 -6.97 -4.11 18.61
C LYS A 2 -6.10 -2.90 18.23
N GLN A 3 -4.98 -3.11 17.55
CA GLN A 3 -4.08 -2.03 17.12
C GLN A 3 -3.48 -2.37 15.74
N ALA A 4 -3.11 -1.35 14.96
CA ALA A 4 -2.40 -1.48 13.71
C ALA A 4 -0.89 -1.54 13.95
N ILE A 5 -0.23 -2.47 13.26
CA ILE A 5 1.24 -2.60 13.19
C ILE A 5 1.61 -2.76 11.71
N SER A 6 2.87 -2.49 11.37
CA SER A 6 3.40 -2.60 10.02
C SER A 6 4.63 -3.51 9.95
N ASN A 7 4.93 -4.04 8.77
CA ASN A 7 6.12 -4.86 8.55
C ASN A 7 7.43 -4.11 8.86
N VAL A 8 7.45 -2.79 8.69
CA VAL A 8 8.63 -1.97 9.02
C VAL A 8 8.92 -1.97 10.52
N ASP A 9 7.91 -2.17 11.37
CA ASP A 9 8.07 -2.26 12.83
C ASP A 9 8.86 -3.52 13.24
N ILE A 10 8.80 -4.58 12.42
CA ILE A 10 9.58 -5.81 12.66
C ILE A 10 11.08 -5.52 12.55
N ILE A 11 11.50 -4.70 11.58
CA ILE A 11 12.91 -4.33 11.41
C ILE A 11 13.39 -3.53 12.63
N ALA A 12 12.62 -2.54 13.07
CA ALA A 12 12.92 -1.77 14.27
C ALA A 12 12.98 -2.65 15.53
N THR A 13 12.07 -3.62 15.64
CA THR A 13 12.03 -4.60 16.73
C THR A 13 13.29 -5.46 16.77
N ILE A 14 13.79 -5.94 15.62
CA ILE A 14 15.02 -6.75 15.56
C ILE A 14 16.25 -5.92 15.97
N VAL A 15 16.34 -4.68 15.49
CA VAL A 15 17.44 -3.77 15.85
C VAL A 15 17.46 -3.51 17.36
N ASP A 16 16.30 -3.17 17.95
CA ASP A 16 16.15 -2.98 19.38
C ASP A 16 16.47 -4.25 20.18
N ALA A 17 15.95 -5.40 19.76
CA ALA A 17 16.17 -6.68 20.45
C ALA A 17 17.63 -7.13 20.47
N THR A 18 18.40 -6.79 19.43
CA THR A 18 19.81 -7.15 19.31
C THR A 18 20.75 -6.16 19.99
N GLY A 19 20.27 -4.96 20.35
CA GLY A 19 21.11 -3.87 20.83
C GLY A 19 22.11 -3.36 19.79
N ALA A 20 21.88 -3.66 18.50
CA ALA A 20 22.74 -3.21 17.43
C ALA A 20 22.73 -1.68 17.33
N PRO A 21 23.87 -1.03 17.00
CA PRO A 21 23.87 0.41 16.78
C PRO A 21 22.99 0.74 15.57
N GLN A 22 22.02 1.63 15.77
CA GLN A 22 21.18 2.11 14.69
C GLN A 22 21.99 3.05 13.79
N THR A 23 22.20 2.66 12.52
CA THR A 23 23.04 3.39 11.55
C THR A 23 22.27 4.34 10.64
N GLY A 24 20.95 4.48 10.82
CA GLY A 24 20.08 5.37 10.06
C GLY A 24 18.67 5.45 10.63
N SER A 25 17.80 6.30 10.07
CA SER A 25 16.39 6.33 10.43
C SER A 25 15.70 5.05 9.96
N LEU A 26 14.81 4.50 10.80
CA LEU A 26 13.92 3.40 10.44
C LEU A 26 12.51 3.95 10.30
N ASP A 27 11.72 3.38 9.39
CA ASP A 27 10.33 3.79 9.17
C ASP A 27 9.36 3.18 10.20
N GLY A 28 9.83 2.20 10.97
CA GLY A 28 9.06 1.50 12.00
C GLY A 28 9.48 1.82 13.43
N GLU A 29 8.62 1.43 14.37
CA GLU A 29 8.89 1.51 15.81
C GLU A 29 9.00 0.11 16.41
N SER A 30 9.81 -0.04 17.46
CA SER A 30 9.98 -1.35 18.10
C SER A 30 8.69 -1.81 18.77
N LEU A 31 8.31 -3.06 18.52
CA LEU A 31 7.17 -3.72 19.13
C LEU A 31 7.51 -4.32 20.51
N LEU A 32 8.77 -4.26 20.97
CA LEU A 32 9.17 -4.87 22.24
C LEU A 32 8.39 -4.34 23.45
N PRO A 33 8.12 -3.02 23.60
CA PRO A 33 7.32 -2.52 24.71
C PRO A 33 5.91 -3.12 24.72
N LEU A 34 5.27 -3.25 23.55
CA LEU A 34 3.96 -3.90 23.41
C LEU A 34 4.05 -5.40 23.73
N ALA A 35 5.05 -6.10 23.20
CA ALA A 35 5.22 -7.54 23.39
C ALA A 35 5.53 -7.92 24.85
N ARG A 36 6.19 -7.04 25.59
CA ARG A 36 6.48 -7.21 27.03
C ARG A 36 5.31 -6.85 27.93
N GLY A 37 4.30 -6.15 27.40
CA GLY A 37 3.21 -5.61 28.20
C GLY A 37 3.65 -4.46 29.10
N ASP A 38 4.62 -3.66 28.65
CA ASP A 38 5.13 -2.52 29.41
C ASP A 38 3.97 -1.53 29.68
N GLN A 39 3.92 -1.00 30.90
CA GLN A 39 2.82 -0.16 31.33
C GLN A 39 2.72 1.11 30.45
N GLY A 40 1.56 1.31 29.83
CA GLY A 40 1.31 2.47 28.95
C GLY A 40 1.76 2.28 27.50
N ALA A 41 2.38 1.15 27.14
CA ALA A 41 2.84 0.89 25.78
C ALA A 41 1.68 0.91 24.76
N GLU A 42 0.53 0.30 25.09
CA GLU A 42 -0.64 0.32 24.21
C GLU A 42 -1.13 1.76 23.95
N ALA A 43 -1.19 2.61 24.98
CA ALA A 43 -1.69 3.98 24.86
C ALA A 43 -0.71 4.91 24.12
N ALA A 44 0.58 4.60 24.16
CA ALA A 44 1.63 5.36 23.47
C ALA A 44 1.84 4.90 22.01
N TRP A 45 1.28 3.76 21.61
CA TRP A 45 1.48 3.20 20.29
C TRP A 45 0.83 4.05 19.19
N LYS A 46 1.54 4.22 18.07
CA LYS A 46 1.07 5.01 16.92
C LYS A 46 -0.26 4.54 16.31
N ASP A 47 -0.58 3.24 16.50
CA ASP A 47 -1.80 2.60 15.99
C ASP A 47 -2.05 2.89 14.50
N GLU A 48 -0.96 2.85 13.73
CA GLU A 48 -0.91 3.24 12.33
C GLU A 48 -0.14 2.22 11.49
N ALA A 49 -0.67 1.91 10.31
CA ALA A 49 0.01 1.15 9.29
C ALA A 49 -0.13 1.85 7.92
N PHE A 50 1.00 2.15 7.31
CA PHE A 50 1.10 2.72 5.97
C PHE A 50 1.55 1.64 4.97
N CYS A 51 0.97 1.66 3.77
CA CYS A 51 1.35 0.79 2.66
C CYS A 51 1.32 1.57 1.36
N GLU A 52 2.27 1.29 0.46
CA GLU A 52 2.30 1.82 -0.89
C GLU A 52 2.36 0.69 -1.92
N TYR A 53 1.78 0.94 -3.08
CA TYR A 53 1.78 0.01 -4.20
C TYR A 53 2.02 0.74 -5.52
N LEU A 54 3.20 0.51 -6.10
CA LEU A 54 3.72 1.20 -7.29
C LEU A 54 3.97 0.25 -8.48
N ALA A 55 3.38 -0.94 -8.43
CA ALA A 55 3.70 -2.06 -9.32
C ALA A 55 2.62 -2.31 -10.38
N HIS A 56 2.56 -3.54 -10.89
CA HIS A 56 1.63 -3.95 -11.94
C HIS A 56 0.19 -4.02 -11.44
N GLY A 57 -0.79 -3.87 -12.34
CA GLY A 57 -2.21 -3.95 -11.96
C GLY A 57 -2.79 -2.64 -11.41
N VAL A 58 -1.98 -1.59 -11.27
CA VAL A 58 -2.44 -0.22 -11.01
C VAL A 58 -1.98 0.71 -12.12
N ALA A 59 -2.82 1.68 -12.47
CA ALA A 59 -2.46 2.68 -13.48
C ALA A 59 -1.48 3.73 -12.92
N ARG A 60 -1.51 3.94 -11.61
CA ARG A 60 -0.80 4.99 -10.88
C ARG A 60 -0.40 4.52 -9.48
N PRO A 61 0.55 5.21 -8.82
CA PRO A 61 0.86 4.99 -7.42
C PRO A 61 -0.40 4.96 -6.54
N MET A 62 -0.53 3.94 -5.70
CA MET A 62 -1.57 3.89 -4.67
C MET A 62 -0.93 3.84 -3.30
N ALA A 63 -1.61 4.41 -2.31
CA ALA A 63 -1.26 4.34 -0.92
C ALA A 63 -2.47 3.98 -0.06
N MET A 64 -2.20 3.34 1.07
CA MET A 64 -3.17 3.00 2.07
C MET A 64 -2.66 3.45 3.43
N LEU A 65 -3.53 4.10 4.19
CA LEU A 65 -3.29 4.45 5.59
C LEU A 65 -4.38 3.85 6.46
N ARG A 66 -3.99 2.93 7.35
CA ARG A 66 -4.84 2.46 8.44
C ARG A 66 -4.42 3.18 9.71
N ARG A 67 -5.36 3.86 10.38
CA ARG A 67 -5.16 4.45 11.70
C ARG A 67 -6.33 4.10 12.61
N GLY A 68 -6.05 3.36 13.67
CA GLY A 68 -7.07 2.75 14.52
C GLY A 68 -8.03 1.85 13.74
N ARG A 69 -9.33 2.15 13.83
CA ARG A 69 -10.40 1.40 13.16
C ARG A 69 -10.59 1.78 11.69
N TYR A 70 -10.07 2.91 11.24
CA TYR A 70 -10.33 3.39 9.88
C TYR A 70 -9.17 3.06 8.95
N LYS A 71 -9.52 2.77 7.69
CA LYS A 71 -8.58 2.57 6.60
C LYS A 71 -8.97 3.43 5.41
N LEU A 72 -7.99 4.17 4.88
CA LEU A 72 -8.12 5.02 3.70
C LEU A 72 -7.27 4.44 2.57
N ASN A 73 -7.85 4.23 1.39
CA ASN A 73 -7.11 3.98 0.16
C ASN A 73 -7.11 5.24 -0.70
N TYR A 74 -5.96 5.59 -1.27
CA TYR A 74 -5.78 6.81 -2.05
C TYR A 74 -4.88 6.56 -3.25
N SER A 75 -5.31 7.02 -4.42
CA SER A 75 -4.47 7.15 -5.61
C SER A 75 -4.79 8.48 -6.31
N LEU A 76 -3.84 8.97 -7.10
CA LEU A 76 -4.01 10.22 -7.83
C LEU A 76 -5.04 10.03 -8.95
N ASP A 77 -6.10 10.83 -8.92
CA ASP A 77 -7.23 10.83 -9.87
C ASP A 77 -8.21 9.63 -9.77
N ASP A 78 -7.99 8.71 -8.83
CA ASP A 78 -8.99 7.68 -8.51
C ASP A 78 -9.88 8.13 -7.33
N PRO A 79 -11.13 7.63 -7.25
CA PRO A 79 -11.98 7.84 -6.08
C PRO A 79 -11.25 7.36 -4.82
N VAL A 80 -11.29 8.18 -3.77
CA VAL A 80 -10.81 7.79 -2.45
C VAL A 80 -11.79 6.77 -1.86
N GLU A 81 -11.26 5.80 -1.12
CA GLU A 81 -12.09 4.82 -0.40
C GLU A 81 -11.82 4.94 1.09
N LEU A 82 -12.87 4.82 1.91
CA LEU A 82 -12.78 4.87 3.37
C LEU A 82 -13.59 3.73 3.98
N TYR A 83 -12.94 2.91 4.82
CA TYR A 83 -13.59 1.78 5.48
C TYR A 83 -13.43 1.85 7.00
N ASP A 84 -14.49 1.45 7.70
CA ASP A 84 -14.48 1.20 9.14
C ASP A 84 -14.26 -0.30 9.39
N LEU A 85 -13.04 -0.68 9.76
CA LEU A 85 -12.64 -2.07 9.92
C LEU A 85 -13.20 -2.75 11.19
N GLU A 86 -13.81 -2.00 12.11
CA GLU A 86 -14.52 -2.58 13.25
C GLU A 86 -15.96 -2.93 12.89
N ALA A 87 -16.64 -2.03 12.17
CA ALA A 87 -18.03 -2.24 11.75
C ALA A 87 -18.12 -3.11 10.48
N ASP A 88 -17.13 -3.00 9.60
CA ASP A 88 -17.04 -3.71 8.33
C ASP A 88 -15.64 -4.29 8.08
N PRO A 89 -15.30 -5.41 8.74
CA PRO A 89 -14.00 -6.07 8.56
C PRO A 89 -13.74 -6.60 7.15
N ALA A 90 -14.80 -6.72 6.33
CA ALA A 90 -14.73 -7.25 4.97
C ALA A 90 -14.65 -6.13 3.90
N GLU A 91 -14.68 -4.86 4.31
CA GLU A 91 -14.51 -3.70 3.44
C GLU A 91 -15.53 -3.66 2.29
N LEU A 92 -16.79 -3.97 2.60
CA LEU A 92 -17.88 -4.05 1.63
C LEU A 92 -18.64 -2.72 1.47
N HIS A 93 -18.51 -1.80 2.43
CA HIS A 93 -19.23 -0.54 2.51
C HIS A 93 -18.25 0.63 2.53
N ASP A 94 -18.09 1.28 1.38
CA ASP A 94 -17.27 2.49 1.28
C ASP A 94 -18.00 3.70 1.88
N LEU A 95 -17.37 4.31 2.88
CA LEU A 95 -17.82 5.50 3.61
C LEU A 95 -17.28 6.80 3.00
N SER A 96 -16.53 6.74 1.89
CA SER A 96 -15.88 7.89 1.28
C SER A 96 -16.85 9.00 0.86
N ALA A 97 -18.06 8.64 0.43
CA ALA A 97 -19.10 9.57 0.01
C ALA A 97 -19.99 10.07 1.16
N ASP A 98 -19.85 9.51 2.36
CA ASP A 98 -20.65 9.89 3.52
C ASP A 98 -20.15 11.23 4.10
N SER A 99 -21.09 12.18 4.25
CA SER A 99 -20.82 13.48 4.85
C SER A 99 -20.43 13.39 6.34
N GLU A 100 -20.95 12.41 7.08
CA GLU A 100 -20.61 12.23 8.49
C GLU A 100 -19.15 11.80 8.69
N HIS A 101 -18.60 11.06 7.72
CA HIS A 101 -17.24 10.56 7.73
C HIS A 101 -16.23 11.51 7.05
N ALA A 102 -16.68 12.64 6.50
CA ALA A 102 -15.83 13.61 5.82
C ALA A 102 -14.66 14.12 6.69
N PRO A 103 -14.83 14.46 7.99
CA PRO A 103 -13.71 14.89 8.81
C PRO A 103 -12.63 13.82 8.98
N ILE A 104 -13.02 12.55 9.14
CA ILE A 104 -12.10 11.41 9.29
C ILE A 104 -11.35 11.20 7.97
N ARG A 105 -12.07 11.21 6.84
CA ARG A 105 -11.48 11.08 5.50
C ARG A 105 -10.39 12.13 5.26
N GLU A 106 -10.68 13.41 5.54
CA GLU A 106 -9.71 14.48 5.32
C GLU A 106 -8.54 14.41 6.31
N GLN A 107 -8.77 13.99 7.57
CA GLN A 107 -7.70 13.80 8.54
C GLN A 107 -6.71 12.72 8.10
N LEU A 108 -7.21 11.55 7.66
CA LEU A 108 -6.37 10.46 7.18
C LEU A 108 -5.67 10.84 5.88
N ARG A 109 -6.38 11.51 4.97
CA ARG A 109 -5.80 12.00 3.72
C ARG A 109 -4.67 12.98 3.97
N ALA A 110 -4.88 13.95 4.86
CA ALA A 110 -3.84 14.91 5.23
C ALA A 110 -2.63 14.20 5.84
N ALA A 111 -2.83 13.27 6.77
CA ALA A 111 -1.76 12.48 7.37
C ALA A 111 -0.96 11.69 6.32
N LEU A 112 -1.64 11.04 5.38
CA LEU A 112 -1.03 10.30 4.27
C LEU A 112 -0.16 11.22 3.41
N LEU A 113 -0.69 12.39 3.02
CA LEU A 113 -0.01 13.31 2.11
C LEU A 113 1.20 14.03 2.72
N VAL A 114 1.36 14.03 4.05
CA VAL A 114 2.57 14.58 4.71
C VAL A 114 3.82 13.79 4.30
N HIS A 115 3.70 12.47 4.18
CA HIS A 115 4.82 11.58 3.91
C HIS A 115 4.83 11.04 2.47
N TRP A 116 3.70 11.15 1.77
CA TRP A 116 3.51 10.53 0.46
C TRP A 116 2.97 11.54 -0.56
N ASN A 117 3.86 12.04 -1.43
CA ASN A 117 3.49 12.96 -2.49
C ASN A 117 3.14 12.19 -3.79
N PRO A 118 1.84 12.04 -4.14
CA PRO A 118 1.43 11.25 -5.30
C PRO A 118 2.00 11.77 -6.63
N VAL A 119 2.12 13.09 -6.78
CA VAL A 119 2.52 13.72 -8.05
C VAL A 119 3.99 13.46 -8.32
N THR A 120 4.83 13.67 -7.31
CA THR A 120 6.28 13.40 -7.42
C THR A 120 6.52 11.91 -7.62
N LEU A 121 5.84 11.06 -6.85
CA LEU A 121 5.99 9.60 -6.96
C LEU A 121 5.57 9.07 -8.34
N GLU A 122 4.50 9.60 -8.94
CA GLU A 122 4.12 9.19 -10.29
C GLU A 122 5.25 9.50 -11.30
N GLN A 123 5.88 10.68 -11.19
CA GLN A 123 6.97 11.07 -12.07
C GLN A 123 8.19 10.15 -11.89
N GLU A 124 8.56 9.85 -10.65
CA GLU A 124 9.67 8.97 -10.31
C GLU A 124 9.43 7.53 -10.79
N VAL A 125 8.22 7.00 -10.57
CA VAL A 125 7.84 5.66 -11.03
C VAL A 125 7.90 5.57 -12.56
N ARG A 126 7.34 6.56 -13.27
CA ARG A 126 7.39 6.61 -14.73
C ARG A 126 8.83 6.72 -15.24
N GLN A 127 9.66 7.53 -14.60
CA GLN A 127 11.07 7.68 -14.96
C GLN A 127 11.82 6.36 -14.78
N SER A 128 11.66 5.73 -13.62
CA SER A 128 12.28 4.44 -13.30
C SER A 128 11.84 3.32 -14.25
N GLN A 129 10.56 3.32 -14.66
CA GLN A 129 10.07 2.39 -15.69
C GLN A 129 10.72 2.63 -17.06
N ARG A 130 10.85 3.88 -17.50
CA ARG A 130 11.51 4.24 -18.77
C ARG A 130 12.98 3.79 -18.79
N GLU A 131 13.70 4.03 -17.70
CA GLU A 131 15.11 3.65 -17.57
C GLU A 131 15.31 2.13 -17.64
N ARG A 132 14.48 1.37 -16.90
CA ARG A 132 14.53 -0.11 -16.94
C ARG A 132 14.24 -0.66 -18.33
N LEU A 133 13.28 -0.07 -19.05
CA LEU A 133 12.95 -0.50 -20.40
C LEU A 133 14.09 -0.21 -21.39
N LEU A 134 14.76 0.94 -21.25
CA LEU A 134 15.93 1.28 -22.07
C LEU A 134 17.08 0.29 -21.83
N ILE A 135 17.41 0.02 -20.56
CA ILE A 135 18.45 -0.95 -20.18
C ILE A 135 18.09 -2.34 -20.72
N ARG A 136 16.84 -2.78 -20.55
CA ARG A 136 16.37 -4.07 -21.07
C ARG A 136 16.51 -4.15 -22.59
N ALA A 137 16.11 -3.11 -23.32
CA ALA A 137 16.22 -3.08 -24.77
C ALA A 137 17.69 -3.17 -25.23
N ALA A 138 18.59 -2.44 -24.56
CA ALA A 138 20.02 -2.49 -24.83
C ALA A 138 20.63 -3.87 -24.57
N LEU A 139 20.20 -4.55 -23.49
CA LEU A 139 20.71 -5.87 -23.11
C LEU A 139 20.16 -7.02 -23.96
N THR A 140 18.93 -6.91 -24.46
CA THR A 140 18.23 -8.00 -25.16
C THR A 140 18.19 -7.85 -26.67
N GLY A 141 18.52 -6.66 -27.21
CA GLY A 141 18.41 -6.37 -28.64
C GLY A 141 16.98 -6.33 -29.19
N GLN A 142 15.97 -6.50 -28.33
CA GLN A 142 14.57 -6.47 -28.69
C GLN A 142 14.00 -5.06 -28.45
N SER A 143 13.41 -4.45 -29.47
CA SER A 143 12.67 -3.20 -29.32
C SER A 143 11.34 -3.47 -28.60
N THR A 144 10.94 -2.56 -27.72
CA THR A 144 9.78 -2.63 -26.81
C THR A 144 8.43 -2.81 -27.51
N GLU A 145 8.38 -2.64 -28.83
CA GLU A 145 7.16 -2.67 -29.63
C GLU A 145 6.76 -4.10 -30.06
N ALA A 146 7.72 -5.02 -30.17
CA ALA A 146 7.47 -6.42 -30.51
C ALA A 146 6.88 -7.22 -29.34
N ASP A 147 7.32 -6.92 -28.09
CA ASP A 147 6.88 -7.64 -26.89
C ASP A 147 5.46 -7.26 -26.44
N ARG A 148 5.04 -6.00 -26.65
CA ARG A 148 3.67 -5.55 -26.32
C ARG A 148 2.60 -6.30 -27.12
N ARG A 149 2.86 -6.63 -28.39
CA ARG A 149 1.93 -7.44 -29.21
C ARG A 149 1.90 -8.90 -28.77
N SER A 150 3.03 -9.47 -28.35
CA SER A 150 3.11 -10.87 -27.90
C SER A 150 2.29 -11.11 -26.62
N TRP A 151 2.37 -10.20 -25.65
CA TRP A 151 1.65 -10.32 -24.37
C TRP A 151 0.13 -10.15 -24.46
N TYR A 152 -0.37 -9.33 -25.40
CA TYR A 152 -1.83 -9.21 -25.64
C TYR A 152 -2.37 -10.22 -26.66
N ALA A 153 -1.52 -10.78 -27.54
CA ALA A 153 -1.92 -11.82 -28.49
C ALA A 153 -2.02 -13.22 -27.85
N SER A 154 -1.35 -13.46 -26.72
CA SER A 154 -1.48 -14.70 -25.94
C SER A 154 -2.65 -14.66 -24.94
N GLY A 155 -3.65 -13.82 -25.20
CA GLY A 155 -4.87 -13.66 -24.41
C GLY A 155 -5.46 -15.00 -23.98
N SER A 156 -5.59 -15.13 -22.67
CA SER A 156 -6.34 -16.12 -21.90
C SER A 156 -7.54 -16.68 -22.67
N SER A 157 -7.45 -17.93 -23.11
CA SER A 157 -8.65 -18.76 -23.28
C SER A 157 -8.98 -19.34 -21.91
N VAL A 158 -9.95 -18.71 -21.23
CA VAL A 158 -10.66 -19.36 -20.12
C VAL A 158 -11.56 -20.41 -20.74
N PRO A 159 -11.46 -21.71 -20.37
CA PRO A 159 -12.40 -22.70 -20.87
C PRO A 159 -13.77 -22.42 -20.26
N THR A 160 -14.72 -22.00 -21.09
CA THR A 160 -16.13 -21.96 -20.72
C THR A 160 -16.63 -23.41 -20.64
N THR A 161 -16.76 -23.96 -19.43
CA THR A 161 -17.55 -25.19 -19.23
C THR A 161 -19.02 -24.83 -19.27
N ALA A 162 -19.61 -24.99 -20.46
CA ALA A 162 -21.06 -25.02 -20.62
C ALA A 162 -21.60 -26.29 -19.93
N SER A 163 -22.39 -26.09 -18.88
CA SER A 163 -23.34 -27.09 -18.38
C SER A 163 -24.43 -27.28 -19.43
N ALA A 164 -24.51 -28.48 -20.00
CA ALA A 164 -25.66 -28.94 -20.76
C ALA A 164 -26.25 -30.14 -20.03
N ALA A 165 -27.48 -29.98 -19.57
CA ALA A 165 -28.31 -31.04 -19.07
C ALA A 165 -28.53 -32.11 -20.15
N HIS A 166 -28.38 -33.38 -19.77
CA HIS A 166 -29.29 -34.46 -20.11
C HIS A 166 -29.15 -35.60 -19.10
#